data_AF-A0A968KYA4-F1
#
_entry.id   AF-A0A968KYA4-F1
#
_cell.length_a   1.000
_cell.length_b   1.000
_cell.length_c   1.000
_cell.angle_alpha   90.00
_cell.angle_beta   90.00
_cell.angle_gamma   90.00
#
_symmetry.space_group_name_H-M   'P 1'
#
loop_
_entity.id
_entity.type
_entity.pdbx_description
1 polymer ?
#
loop_
_entity_poly.entity_id
_entity_poly.type
_entity_poly.pdbx_seq_one_letter_code
_entity_poly.pdbx_strand_id
1 'polypeptide(L)'
;MNALKTSFRKILYYPSAIVGLLVVFLLVATAVYAMVSIPYDEAIRLWRGGEEVWYQNPKFAPPSWINFFSSKKYAESFSVRTTDGSLVKEVTPGAEGTATLSASYAFNFTYDYYPQDLILYFTSNFVEKQPFVSVEWLTPDGRKIRLTNLALTQKQAYRFSQDDKLKNRLRTEDIIPFLFSDPETGAPVKGQYQLLITGATFEPDSNVDIEFVFHGQVYGLAGTDQSRRDLVIPLLWGAPVALAFGLIASLGTSVLTMIIAALGTWYGGWIDELIQRITEINLVLPFLSILIMIGTFYSRSIWVILGATILLSIFTGAIKSYRSIFIQVKESMYIEAARAYGASSPRIIFLYLIPRMIPLLIPGLVSAVPAFVFLEASLAVLGLGDPVLPTWGKIIQDANSNGALYRGYYYWILEPATLLMITGLGFAMLGFALDRIFNPKLRDI
;
A
#
# COMPACT_ATOMS: atom_id res chain seq x y z
N MET A 1 33.55 20.50 -10.09
CA MET A 1 32.14 20.75 -10.50
C MET A 1 31.88 20.47 -11.99
N ASN A 2 32.74 20.91 -12.92
CA ASN A 2 32.52 20.69 -14.36
C ASN A 2 32.49 19.21 -14.76
N ALA A 3 33.38 18.35 -14.21
CA ALA A 3 33.42 16.92 -14.53
C ALA A 3 32.15 16.15 -14.14
N LEU A 4 31.55 16.48 -12.98
CA LEU A 4 30.27 15.89 -12.57
C LEU A 4 29.15 16.31 -13.53
N LYS A 5 29.09 17.60 -13.90
CA LYS A 5 28.07 18.11 -14.83
C LYS A 5 28.16 17.46 -16.21
N THR A 6 29.36 17.20 -16.73
CA THR A 6 29.53 16.44 -17.99
C THR A 6 29.16 14.97 -17.84
N SER A 7 29.49 14.32 -16.72
CA SER A 7 29.07 12.94 -16.44
C SER A 7 27.55 12.80 -16.32
N PHE A 8 26.86 13.77 -15.71
CA PHE A 8 25.39 13.75 -15.62
C PHE A 8 24.73 13.89 -17.01
N ARG A 9 25.30 14.68 -17.92
CA ARG A 9 24.82 14.72 -19.32
C ARG A 9 25.03 13.39 -20.04
N LYS A 10 26.06 12.61 -19.68
CA LYS A 10 26.31 11.27 -20.24
C LYS A 10 25.23 10.25 -19.86
N ILE A 11 24.48 10.47 -18.77
CA ILE A 11 23.39 9.59 -18.34
C ILE A 11 22.32 9.46 -19.43
N LEU A 12 22.00 10.56 -20.11
CA LEU A 12 20.98 10.59 -21.17
C LEU A 12 21.39 9.84 -22.45
N TYR A 13 22.63 9.36 -22.56
CA TYR A 13 23.07 8.57 -23.71
C TYR A 13 22.85 7.06 -23.52
N TYR A 14 22.55 6.62 -22.29
CA TYR A 14 22.29 5.21 -21.99
C TYR A 14 20.78 4.96 -21.85
N PRO A 15 20.14 4.19 -22.75
CA PRO A 15 18.71 3.92 -22.68
C PRO A 15 18.27 3.33 -21.34
N SER A 16 19.09 2.45 -20.76
CA SER A 16 18.83 1.85 -19.44
C SER A 16 18.79 2.90 -18.32
N ALA A 17 19.61 3.94 -18.42
CA ALA A 17 19.62 5.03 -17.44
C ALA A 17 18.38 5.89 -17.55
N ILE A 18 17.90 6.16 -18.76
CA ILE A 18 16.66 6.92 -19.00
C ILE A 18 15.47 6.17 -18.40
N VAL A 19 15.35 4.87 -18.68
CA VAL A 19 14.28 4.03 -18.12
C VAL A 19 14.37 3.98 -16.61
N GLY A 20 15.57 3.75 -16.05
CA GLY A 20 15.78 3.75 -14.60
C GLY A 20 15.42 5.08 -13.95
N LEU A 21 15.84 6.20 -14.54
CA LEU A 21 15.49 7.55 -14.07
C LEU A 21 13.98 7.80 -14.14
N LEU A 22 13.32 7.38 -15.22
CA LEU A 22 11.88 7.54 -15.37
C LEU A 22 11.12 6.75 -14.30
N VAL A 23 11.53 5.51 -14.02
CA VAL A 23 10.93 4.69 -12.96
C VAL A 23 11.15 5.34 -11.59
N VAL A 24 12.38 5.75 -11.26
CA VAL A 24 12.66 6.42 -9.98
C VAL A 24 11.88 7.73 -9.87
N PHE A 25 11.77 8.50 -10.95
CA PHE A 25 10.96 9.72 -10.99
C PHE A 25 9.49 9.43 -10.74
N LEU A 26 8.91 8.42 -11.38
CA LEU A 26 7.51 8.03 -11.16
C LEU A 26 7.27 7.57 -9.73
N LEU A 27 8.21 6.85 -9.12
CA LEU A 27 8.12 6.42 -7.72
C LEU A 27 8.16 7.61 -6.77
N VAL A 28 9.08 8.56 -6.99
CA VAL A 28 9.15 9.79 -6.21
C VAL A 28 7.90 10.64 -6.40
N ALA A 29 7.40 10.77 -7.64
CA ALA A 29 6.16 11.49 -7.93
C ALA A 29 4.95 10.84 -7.23
N THR A 30 4.87 9.51 -7.25
CA THR A 30 3.83 8.74 -6.54
C THR A 30 3.94 8.96 -5.04
N ALA A 31 5.15 8.94 -4.49
CA ALA A 31 5.39 9.16 -3.08
C ALA A 31 4.98 10.57 -2.62
N VAL A 32 5.36 11.59 -3.39
CA VAL A 32 4.96 12.98 -3.12
C VAL A 32 3.44 13.12 -3.25
N TYR A 33 2.85 12.56 -4.30
CA TYR A 33 1.40 12.57 -4.50
C TYR A 33 0.67 11.91 -3.34
N ALA A 34 1.11 10.73 -2.87
CA ALA A 34 0.53 10.02 -1.75
C ALA A 34 0.57 10.87 -0.46
N MET A 35 1.73 11.45 -0.15
CA MET A 35 1.90 12.30 1.05
C MET A 35 1.07 13.59 1.02
N VAL A 36 0.81 14.15 -0.17
CA VAL A 36 0.01 15.38 -0.33
C VAL A 36 -1.48 15.07 -0.33
N SER A 37 -1.90 14.02 -1.06
CA SER A 37 -3.32 13.68 -1.23
C SER A 37 -3.93 13.01 0.00
N ILE A 38 -3.14 12.22 0.72
CA ILE A 38 -3.57 11.48 1.90
C ILE A 38 -2.54 11.81 2.99
N PRO A 39 -2.78 12.78 3.90
CA PRO A 39 -1.82 13.11 4.95
C PRO A 39 -1.47 11.93 5.86
N TYR A 40 -0.34 11.98 6.55
CA TYR A 40 0.18 10.87 7.36
C TYR A 40 -0.82 10.30 8.38
N ASP A 41 -1.49 11.17 9.15
CA ASP A 41 -2.48 10.72 10.15
C ASP A 41 -3.72 10.10 9.49
N GLU A 42 -4.11 10.62 8.33
CA GLU A 42 -5.21 10.09 7.54
C GLU A 42 -4.86 8.72 6.94
N ALA A 43 -3.63 8.54 6.46
CA ALA A 43 -3.14 7.26 5.99
C ALA A 43 -3.21 6.18 7.07
N ILE A 44 -2.83 6.54 8.31
CA ILE A 44 -2.93 5.65 9.46
C ILE A 44 -4.41 5.36 9.79
N ARG A 45 -5.27 6.39 9.80
CA ARG A 45 -6.71 6.22 10.05
C ARG A 45 -7.35 5.28 9.04
N LEU A 46 -7.05 5.46 7.75
CA LEU A 46 -7.56 4.63 6.66
C LEU A 46 -6.99 3.21 6.73
N TRP A 47 -5.69 3.05 6.98
CA TRP A 47 -5.05 1.73 7.05
C TRP A 47 -5.44 0.91 8.26
N ARG A 48 -5.61 1.55 9.42
CA ARG A 48 -6.05 0.91 10.66
C ARG A 48 -7.56 0.92 10.84
N GLY A 49 -8.27 1.62 9.97
CA GLY A 49 -9.72 1.68 9.94
C GLY A 49 -10.31 0.28 9.77
N GLY A 50 -11.17 -0.11 10.70
CA GLY A 50 -11.94 -1.35 10.62
C GLY A 50 -13.20 -1.18 9.77
N GLU A 51 -14.21 -2.03 10.04
CA GLU A 51 -15.50 -1.94 9.35
C GLU A 51 -16.16 -0.56 9.51
N GLU A 52 -15.90 0.18 10.59
CA GLU A 52 -16.47 1.52 10.79
C GLU A 52 -16.06 2.53 9.71
N VAL A 53 -14.86 2.39 9.16
CA VAL A 53 -14.33 3.28 8.09
C VAL A 53 -14.72 2.74 6.72
N TRP A 54 -14.68 1.43 6.55
CA TRP A 54 -14.78 0.76 5.25
C TRP A 54 -16.05 -0.07 5.06
N TYR A 55 -17.12 0.21 5.81
CA TYR A 55 -18.36 -0.58 5.77
C TYR A 55 -18.98 -0.64 4.37
N GLN A 56 -18.76 0.39 3.55
CA GLN A 56 -19.26 0.46 2.17
C GLN A 56 -18.58 -0.55 1.24
N ASN A 57 -17.35 -0.95 1.55
CA ASN A 57 -16.53 -1.77 0.68
C ASN A 57 -16.82 -3.26 0.93
N PRO A 58 -16.86 -4.10 -0.10
CA PRO A 58 -16.94 -5.55 0.06
C PRO A 58 -15.66 -6.12 0.69
N LYS A 59 -15.72 -7.34 1.21
CA LYS A 59 -14.51 -8.06 1.65
C LYS A 59 -13.93 -8.87 0.49
N PHE A 60 -12.60 -8.96 0.42
CA PHE A 60 -11.91 -9.81 -0.56
C PHE A 60 -12.38 -9.61 -2.02
N ALA A 61 -12.68 -8.37 -2.41
CA ALA A 61 -13.14 -8.10 -3.77
C ALA A 61 -11.94 -7.71 -4.65
N PRO A 62 -11.65 -8.45 -5.73
CA PRO A 62 -10.66 -8.02 -6.70
C PRO A 62 -10.99 -6.67 -7.37
N PRO A 63 -10.02 -6.07 -8.09
CA PRO A 63 -10.25 -4.88 -8.90
C PRO A 63 -11.37 -5.01 -9.93
N SER A 64 -12.11 -3.94 -10.19
CA SER A 64 -13.21 -3.93 -11.18
C SER A 64 -12.73 -4.19 -12.60
N TRP A 65 -11.51 -3.79 -12.95
CA TRP A 65 -10.96 -3.99 -14.29
C TRP A 65 -10.76 -5.47 -14.66
N ILE A 66 -10.86 -6.42 -13.72
CA ILE A 66 -10.92 -7.86 -14.05
C ILE A 66 -12.10 -8.16 -14.98
N ASN A 67 -13.19 -7.40 -14.89
CA ASN A 67 -14.32 -7.51 -15.81
C ASN A 67 -13.93 -7.28 -17.28
N PHE A 68 -12.86 -6.55 -17.59
CA PHE A 68 -12.42 -6.36 -18.98
C PHE A 68 -11.77 -7.61 -19.59
N PHE A 69 -11.19 -8.46 -18.75
CA PHE A 69 -10.49 -9.68 -19.18
C PHE A 69 -11.31 -10.95 -19.00
N SER A 70 -12.38 -10.89 -18.19
CA SER A 70 -13.25 -12.03 -17.93
C SER A 70 -14.41 -12.13 -18.95
N SER A 71 -14.67 -13.36 -19.40
CA SER A 71 -15.84 -13.70 -20.21
C SER A 71 -17.14 -13.61 -19.41
N LYS A 72 -17.09 -13.89 -18.10
CA LYS A 72 -18.19 -13.71 -17.15
C LYS A 72 -18.02 -12.42 -16.36
N LYS A 73 -19.08 -11.64 -16.21
CA LYS A 73 -19.06 -10.34 -15.52
C LYS A 73 -19.37 -10.50 -14.04
N TYR A 74 -18.48 -10.00 -13.21
CA TYR A 74 -18.61 -9.91 -11.76
C TYR A 74 -19.35 -8.63 -11.38
N ALA A 75 -20.24 -8.72 -10.40
CA ALA A 75 -21.00 -7.57 -9.93
C ALA A 75 -20.08 -6.51 -9.31
N GLU A 76 -20.20 -5.26 -9.76
CA GLU A 76 -19.40 -4.15 -9.23
C GLU A 76 -20.07 -3.54 -8.01
N SER A 77 -19.27 -3.22 -7.01
CA SER A 77 -19.77 -2.61 -5.78
C SER A 77 -20.12 -1.13 -5.97
N PHE A 78 -21.19 -0.69 -5.33
CA PHE A 78 -21.55 0.73 -5.29
C PHE A 78 -22.35 1.05 -4.03
N SER A 79 -22.46 2.34 -3.71
CA SER A 79 -23.29 2.83 -2.62
C SER A 79 -24.03 4.08 -3.06
N VAL A 80 -25.27 4.23 -2.62
CA VAL A 80 -26.09 5.42 -2.86
C VAL A 80 -26.78 5.87 -1.58
N ARG A 81 -26.98 7.17 -1.43
CA ARG A 81 -27.45 7.81 -0.21
C ARG A 81 -28.49 8.88 -0.50
N THR A 82 -29.38 9.11 0.44
CA THR A 82 -30.32 10.24 0.38
C THR A 82 -29.64 11.57 0.65
N THR A 83 -28.52 11.57 1.38
CA THR A 83 -27.81 12.78 1.81
C THR A 83 -26.97 13.43 0.71
N ASP A 84 -26.50 12.67 -0.28
CA ASP A 84 -25.77 13.18 -1.46
C ASP A 84 -26.64 13.27 -2.72
N GLY A 85 -27.92 12.89 -2.63
CA GLY A 85 -28.90 12.93 -3.72
C GLY A 85 -28.82 11.78 -4.72
N SER A 86 -27.91 10.81 -4.54
CA SER A 86 -27.82 9.62 -5.41
C SER A 86 -28.99 8.63 -5.22
N LEU A 87 -29.65 8.66 -4.06
CA LEU A 87 -30.91 7.98 -3.80
C LEU A 87 -32.04 9.01 -3.67
N VAL A 88 -33.02 8.96 -4.57
CA VAL A 88 -34.14 9.89 -4.59
C VAL A 88 -35.11 9.54 -3.46
N LYS A 89 -35.36 10.52 -2.58
CA LYS A 89 -36.34 10.44 -1.47
C LYS A 89 -37.34 11.57 -1.61
N GLU A 90 -38.61 11.21 -1.72
CA GLU A 90 -39.74 12.12 -1.66
C GLU A 90 -40.36 12.05 -0.26
N VAL A 91 -40.61 13.22 0.34
CA VAL A 91 -41.26 13.33 1.64
C VAL A 91 -42.55 14.12 1.45
N THR A 92 -43.68 13.49 1.76
CA THR A 92 -44.99 14.13 1.69
C THR A 92 -45.45 14.45 3.12
N PRO A 93 -45.62 15.74 3.46
CA PRO A 93 -46.13 16.13 4.77
C PRO A 93 -47.56 15.62 4.98
N GLY A 94 -47.81 15.04 6.15
CA GLY A 94 -49.11 14.59 6.61
C GLY A 94 -49.73 15.54 7.63
N ALA A 95 -50.87 15.13 8.20
CA ALA A 95 -51.52 15.86 9.29
C ALA A 95 -50.76 15.69 10.61
N GLU A 96 -50.88 16.67 11.50
CA GLU A 96 -50.39 16.61 12.89
C GLU A 96 -48.88 16.28 13.04
N GLY A 97 -48.05 16.75 12.09
CA GLY A 97 -46.60 16.55 12.14
C GLY A 97 -46.13 15.16 11.69
N THR A 98 -47.03 14.32 11.17
CA THR A 98 -46.64 13.08 10.47
C THR A 98 -46.11 13.39 9.08
N ALA A 99 -45.25 12.55 8.53
CA ALA A 99 -44.87 12.61 7.13
C ALA A 99 -44.73 11.21 6.55
N THR A 100 -45.08 11.03 5.28
CA THR A 100 -44.78 9.80 4.56
C THR A 100 -43.52 10.02 3.73
N LEU A 101 -42.66 9.00 3.69
CA LEU A 101 -41.46 9.01 2.87
C LEU A 101 -41.52 7.88 1.84
N SER A 102 -41.09 8.17 0.63
CA SER A 102 -40.94 7.21 -0.46
C SER A 102 -39.56 7.42 -1.06
N ALA A 103 -38.70 6.42 -0.92
CA ALA A 103 -37.36 6.43 -1.47
C ALA A 103 -37.26 5.30 -2.49
N SER A 104 -36.71 5.58 -3.66
CA SER A 104 -36.51 4.56 -4.67
C SER A 104 -35.17 4.68 -5.37
N TYR A 105 -34.58 3.54 -5.68
CA TYR A 105 -33.34 3.47 -6.44
C TYR A 105 -33.43 2.34 -7.45
N ALA A 106 -33.22 2.68 -8.72
CA ALA A 106 -33.21 1.72 -9.82
C ALA A 106 -31.79 1.55 -10.34
N PHE A 107 -31.40 0.32 -10.63
CA PHE A 107 -30.10 0.02 -11.22
C PHE A 107 -30.18 -1.17 -12.19
N ASN A 108 -29.31 -1.17 -13.19
CA ASN A 108 -29.25 -2.22 -14.19
C ASN A 108 -28.29 -3.33 -13.75
N PHE A 109 -28.78 -4.55 -13.59
CA PHE A 109 -27.98 -5.72 -13.26
C PHE A 109 -27.66 -6.50 -14.54
N THR A 110 -26.41 -6.43 -15.01
CA THR A 110 -25.94 -7.09 -16.23
C THR A 110 -24.95 -8.23 -15.97
N TYR A 111 -24.73 -8.57 -14.70
CA TYR A 111 -23.66 -9.44 -14.24
C TYR A 111 -24.05 -10.92 -14.26
N ASP A 112 -23.05 -11.79 -14.32
CA ASP A 112 -23.22 -13.25 -14.29
C ASP A 112 -23.06 -13.83 -12.87
N TYR A 113 -22.43 -13.08 -11.97
CA TYR A 113 -22.25 -13.44 -10.57
C TYR A 113 -23.07 -12.53 -9.66
N TYR A 114 -23.64 -13.12 -8.61
CA TYR A 114 -24.39 -12.40 -7.59
C TYR A 114 -23.46 -11.52 -6.73
N PRO A 115 -23.98 -10.40 -6.19
CA PRO A 115 -23.25 -9.65 -5.17
C PRO A 115 -22.96 -10.52 -3.94
N GLN A 116 -21.99 -10.10 -3.13
CA GLN A 116 -21.69 -10.72 -1.85
C GLN A 116 -22.77 -10.44 -0.81
N ASP A 117 -23.28 -9.21 -0.75
CA ASP A 117 -24.33 -8.81 0.18
C ASP A 117 -25.02 -7.52 -0.28
N LEU A 118 -26.20 -7.26 0.30
CA LEU A 118 -26.94 -6.02 0.16
C LEU A 118 -27.24 -5.48 1.55
N ILE A 119 -26.93 -4.21 1.79
CA ILE A 119 -27.08 -3.61 3.12
C ILE A 119 -27.81 -2.27 3.01
N LEU A 120 -28.78 -2.07 3.88
CA LEU A 120 -29.42 -0.78 4.10
C LEU A 120 -29.00 -0.20 5.44
N TYR A 121 -28.48 1.01 5.43
CA TYR A 121 -28.20 1.79 6.61
C TYR A 121 -29.25 2.88 6.74
N PHE A 122 -29.87 2.94 7.90
CA PHE A 122 -30.84 3.96 8.27
C PHE A 122 -30.25 4.82 9.38
N THR A 123 -30.26 6.13 9.17
CA THR A 123 -29.98 7.11 10.22
C THR A 123 -31.23 7.94 10.42
N SER A 124 -31.83 7.86 11.60
CA SER A 124 -33.11 8.48 11.89
C SER A 124 -32.98 9.50 13.00
N ASN A 125 -33.66 10.64 12.85
CA ASN A 125 -33.84 11.64 13.90
C ASN A 125 -35.30 11.59 14.38
N PHE A 126 -35.52 11.37 15.67
CA PHE A 126 -36.84 11.38 16.33
C PHE A 126 -36.66 11.48 17.85
N VAL A 127 -37.69 11.92 18.57
CA VAL A 127 -37.65 12.08 20.03
C VAL A 127 -38.28 10.90 20.75
N GLU A 128 -39.56 10.61 20.49
CA GLU A 128 -40.27 9.52 21.17
C GLU A 128 -40.79 8.46 20.21
N LYS A 129 -41.38 8.87 19.08
CA LYS A 129 -42.04 7.97 18.13
C LYS A 129 -41.10 7.56 17.01
N GLN A 130 -40.74 6.28 17.03
CA GLN A 130 -39.88 5.65 16.03
C GLN A 130 -40.51 5.72 14.63
N PRO A 131 -39.77 6.18 13.60
CA PRO A 131 -40.19 6.05 12.21
C PRO A 131 -40.37 4.58 11.84
N PHE A 132 -41.24 4.32 10.88
CA PHE A 132 -41.47 2.98 10.35
C PHE A 132 -41.14 2.94 8.86
N VAL A 133 -40.44 1.89 8.42
CA VAL A 133 -40.16 1.66 7.00
C VAL A 133 -40.53 0.24 6.57
N SER A 134 -40.96 0.14 5.33
CA SER A 134 -41.25 -1.08 4.58
C SER A 134 -40.35 -1.09 3.36
N VAL A 135 -39.58 -2.16 3.21
CA VAL A 135 -38.62 -2.33 2.13
C VAL A 135 -39.13 -3.38 1.16
N GLU A 136 -39.17 -3.04 -0.12
CA GLU A 136 -39.60 -3.90 -1.22
C GLU A 136 -38.52 -3.94 -2.31
N TRP A 137 -38.41 -5.12 -2.93
CA TRP A 137 -37.48 -5.40 -4.01
C TRP A 137 -38.26 -5.76 -5.26
N LEU A 138 -38.09 -4.96 -6.31
CA LEU A 138 -38.73 -5.13 -7.60
C LEU A 138 -37.70 -5.73 -8.57
N THR A 139 -38.05 -6.86 -9.15
CA THR A 139 -37.19 -7.59 -10.08
C THR A 139 -37.57 -7.29 -11.55
N PRO A 140 -36.65 -7.50 -12.51
CA PRO A 140 -36.89 -7.22 -13.92
C PRO A 140 -38.03 -8.05 -14.54
N ASP A 141 -38.29 -9.23 -13.99
CA ASP A 141 -39.38 -10.14 -14.39
C ASP A 141 -40.74 -9.77 -13.73
N GLY A 142 -40.81 -8.66 -13.00
CA GLY A 142 -42.05 -8.09 -12.46
C GLY A 142 -42.45 -8.61 -11.07
N ARG A 143 -41.63 -9.45 -10.42
CA ARG A 143 -41.90 -9.88 -9.04
C ARG A 143 -41.70 -8.72 -8.06
N LYS A 144 -42.58 -8.66 -7.06
CA LYS A 144 -42.46 -7.75 -5.92
C LYS A 144 -42.17 -8.56 -4.67
N ILE A 145 -40.95 -8.45 -4.16
CA ILE A 145 -40.49 -9.19 -3.00
C ILE A 145 -40.42 -8.22 -1.83
N ARG A 146 -41.36 -8.34 -0.89
CA ARG A 146 -41.26 -7.63 0.38
C ARG A 146 -40.05 -8.18 1.14
N LEU A 147 -39.15 -7.31 1.58
CA LEU A 147 -37.93 -7.69 2.29
C LEU A 147 -38.14 -7.61 3.80
N THR A 148 -38.52 -6.45 4.31
CA THR A 148 -38.68 -6.27 5.76
C THR A 148 -39.57 -5.08 6.09
N ASN A 149 -40.09 -5.09 7.31
CA ASN A 149 -40.81 -4.01 7.91
C ASN A 149 -40.27 -3.81 9.32
N LEU A 150 -39.82 -2.60 9.60
CA LEU A 150 -39.15 -2.31 10.85
C LEU A 150 -39.50 -0.90 11.34
N ALA A 151 -39.69 -0.81 12.66
CA ALA A 151 -39.56 0.45 13.36
C ALA A 151 -38.06 0.75 13.49
N LEU A 152 -37.65 1.95 13.10
CA LEU A 152 -36.27 2.37 13.01
C LEU A 152 -35.77 2.87 14.36
N THR A 153 -34.56 2.45 14.73
CA THR A 153 -33.77 3.13 15.76
C THR A 153 -33.01 4.32 15.15
N GLN A 154 -32.25 5.06 15.97
CA GLN A 154 -31.47 6.20 15.50
C GLN A 154 -30.39 5.81 14.47
N LYS A 155 -29.77 4.63 14.65
CA LYS A 155 -28.82 4.04 13.68
C LYS A 155 -29.10 2.56 13.57
N GLN A 156 -29.46 2.11 12.37
CA GLN A 156 -29.79 0.71 12.12
C GLN A 156 -29.21 0.25 10.80
N ALA A 157 -28.60 -0.94 10.80
CA ALA A 157 -28.17 -1.62 9.59
C ALA A 157 -29.04 -2.86 9.37
N TYR A 158 -29.57 -3.00 8.16
CA TYR A 158 -30.31 -4.16 7.71
C TYR A 158 -29.51 -4.87 6.61
N ARG A 159 -28.94 -6.03 6.94
CA ARG A 159 -28.16 -6.87 6.02
C ARG A 159 -29.05 -7.98 5.47
N PHE A 160 -29.18 -8.05 4.16
CA PHE A 160 -30.17 -8.92 3.53
C PHE A 160 -29.80 -10.38 3.73
N SER A 161 -28.51 -10.72 3.58
CA SER A 161 -28.00 -12.09 3.77
C SER A 161 -28.19 -12.65 5.19
N GLN A 162 -28.41 -11.80 6.20
CA GLN A 162 -28.48 -12.19 7.62
C GLN A 162 -29.92 -12.19 8.18
N ASP A 163 -30.94 -11.98 7.35
CA ASP A 163 -32.34 -11.93 7.81
C ASP A 163 -33.00 -13.32 7.80
N ASP A 164 -32.97 -13.99 8.95
CA ASP A 164 -33.62 -15.30 9.13
C ASP A 164 -35.15 -15.28 8.87
N LYS A 165 -35.82 -14.15 9.13
CA LYS A 165 -37.27 -14.04 8.87
C LYS A 165 -37.54 -14.01 7.37
N LEU A 166 -36.72 -13.26 6.63
CA LEU A 166 -36.77 -13.23 5.17
C LEU A 166 -36.43 -14.60 4.59
N LYS A 167 -35.36 -15.24 5.09
CA LYS A 167 -34.94 -16.61 4.72
C LYS A 167 -36.10 -17.60 4.82
N ASN A 168 -36.77 -17.62 5.98
CA ASN A 168 -37.92 -18.47 6.24
C ASN A 168 -39.14 -18.14 5.36
N ARG A 169 -39.42 -16.85 5.11
CA ARG A 169 -40.54 -16.43 4.26
C ARG A 169 -40.33 -16.83 2.79
N LEU A 170 -39.11 -16.69 2.30
CA LEU A 170 -38.75 -17.05 0.92
C LEU A 170 -38.49 -18.54 0.74
N ARG A 171 -38.35 -19.30 1.83
CA ARG A 171 -38.01 -20.73 1.83
C ARG A 171 -36.73 -21.02 1.04
N THR A 172 -35.72 -20.17 1.22
CA THR A 172 -34.39 -20.29 0.57
C THR A 172 -33.31 -20.49 1.61
N GLU A 173 -32.19 -21.12 1.22
CA GLU A 173 -31.00 -21.20 2.06
C GLU A 173 -30.14 -19.93 1.96
N ASP A 174 -30.14 -19.29 0.80
CA ASP A 174 -29.38 -18.08 0.49
C ASP A 174 -30.29 -17.02 -0.13
N ILE A 175 -30.35 -15.85 0.51
CA ILE A 175 -31.24 -14.76 0.13
C ILE A 175 -30.70 -14.05 -1.11
N ILE A 176 -29.38 -13.85 -1.20
CA ILE A 176 -28.81 -13.03 -2.26
C ILE A 176 -29.03 -13.67 -3.64
N PRO A 177 -28.66 -14.93 -3.90
CA PRO A 177 -29.00 -15.60 -5.15
C PRO A 177 -30.50 -15.57 -5.44
N PHE A 178 -31.36 -15.85 -4.43
CA PHE A 178 -32.81 -15.86 -4.63
C PHE A 178 -33.35 -14.53 -5.18
N LEU A 179 -32.83 -13.39 -4.72
CA LEU A 179 -33.26 -12.06 -5.17
C LEU A 179 -32.87 -11.76 -6.62
N PHE A 180 -31.83 -12.41 -7.14
CA PHE A 180 -31.29 -12.19 -8.48
C PHE A 180 -31.55 -13.34 -9.45
N SER A 181 -32.06 -14.48 -8.98
CA SER A 181 -32.31 -15.66 -9.81
C SER A 181 -33.78 -15.78 -10.24
N ASP A 182 -33.97 -16.39 -11.39
CA ASP A 182 -35.25 -16.91 -11.84
C ASP A 182 -35.63 -18.14 -10.97
N PRO A 183 -36.85 -18.21 -10.39
CA PRO A 183 -37.22 -19.30 -9.49
C PRO A 183 -37.30 -20.68 -10.14
N GLU A 184 -37.53 -20.75 -11.46
CA GLU A 184 -37.69 -22.01 -12.19
C GLU A 184 -36.35 -22.52 -12.72
N THR A 185 -35.54 -21.62 -13.29
CA THR A 185 -34.27 -21.98 -13.94
C THR A 185 -33.05 -21.82 -13.04
N GLY A 186 -33.15 -21.03 -11.97
CA GLY A 186 -32.03 -20.67 -11.09
C GLY A 186 -30.99 -19.75 -11.73
N ALA A 187 -31.22 -19.31 -12.98
CA ALA A 187 -30.30 -18.46 -13.71
C ALA A 187 -30.41 -16.99 -13.24
N PRO A 188 -29.31 -16.20 -13.26
CA PRO A 188 -29.38 -14.76 -12.97
C PRO A 188 -30.31 -14.04 -13.96
N VAL A 189 -31.29 -13.30 -13.43
CA VAL A 189 -32.18 -12.43 -14.19
C VAL A 189 -31.48 -11.09 -14.40
N LYS A 190 -31.17 -10.77 -15.65
CA LYS A 190 -30.55 -9.50 -16.01
C LYS A 190 -31.62 -8.46 -16.33
N GLY A 191 -31.38 -7.22 -15.93
CA GLY A 191 -32.27 -6.10 -16.23
C GLY A 191 -32.37 -5.08 -15.11
N GLN A 192 -33.42 -4.28 -15.14
CA GLN A 192 -33.65 -3.19 -14.18
C GLN A 192 -34.24 -3.72 -12.88
N TYR A 193 -33.47 -3.62 -11.81
CA TYR A 193 -33.92 -3.84 -10.44
C TYR A 193 -34.28 -2.51 -9.80
N GLN A 194 -35.28 -2.51 -8.94
CA GLN A 194 -35.64 -1.32 -8.17
C GLN A 194 -35.82 -1.67 -6.70
N LEU A 195 -35.10 -0.94 -5.85
CA LEU A 195 -35.30 -0.90 -4.42
C LEU A 195 -36.34 0.17 -4.12
N LEU A 196 -37.42 -0.21 -3.44
CA LEU A 196 -38.47 0.69 -3.01
C LEU A 196 -38.56 0.67 -1.49
N ILE A 197 -38.44 1.84 -0.86
CA ILE A 197 -38.54 2.02 0.58
C ILE A 197 -39.66 3.01 0.84
N THR A 198 -40.72 2.54 1.47
CA THR A 198 -41.84 3.39 1.89
C THR A 198 -41.89 3.45 3.39
N GLY A 199 -42.25 4.59 3.96
CA GLY A 199 -42.27 4.75 5.40
C GLY A 199 -43.09 5.91 5.88
N ALA A 200 -43.17 6.03 7.20
CA ALA A 200 -43.82 7.14 7.87
C ALA A 200 -43.00 7.59 9.08
N THR A 201 -42.93 8.90 9.28
CA THR A 201 -42.49 9.54 10.51
C THR A 201 -43.72 10.06 11.26
N PHE A 202 -43.64 10.10 12.59
CA PHE A 202 -44.80 10.35 13.45
C PHE A 202 -44.68 11.61 14.33
N GLU A 203 -43.63 12.40 14.11
CA GLU A 203 -43.32 13.62 14.85
C GLU A 203 -42.77 14.71 13.91
N PRO A 204 -43.01 16.00 14.23
CA PRO A 204 -42.37 17.12 13.54
C PRO A 204 -40.85 16.97 13.55
N ASP A 205 -40.18 17.43 12.49
CA ASP A 205 -38.72 17.41 12.32
C ASP A 205 -38.07 16.01 12.30
N SER A 206 -38.88 14.95 12.37
CA SER A 206 -38.38 13.59 12.22
C SER A 206 -37.99 13.32 10.76
N ASN A 207 -36.77 12.84 10.56
CA ASN A 207 -36.22 12.51 9.25
C ASN A 207 -35.55 11.14 9.29
N VAL A 208 -35.57 10.46 8.14
CA VAL A 208 -34.86 9.20 7.92
C VAL A 208 -33.95 9.36 6.72
N ASP A 209 -32.66 9.21 6.95
CA ASP A 209 -31.65 9.12 5.90
C ASP A 209 -31.34 7.66 5.62
N ILE A 210 -31.25 7.35 4.33
CA ILE A 210 -31.12 5.99 3.82
C ILE A 210 -29.85 5.93 3.01
N GLU A 211 -29.04 4.90 3.28
CA GLU A 211 -27.91 4.51 2.47
C GLU A 211 -28.09 3.06 2.04
N PHE A 212 -28.03 2.82 0.74
CA PHE A 212 -28.01 1.48 0.15
C PHE A 212 -26.60 1.15 -0.32
N VAL A 213 -26.06 0.06 0.20
CA VAL A 213 -24.74 -0.44 -0.14
C VAL A 213 -24.89 -1.80 -0.83
N PHE A 214 -24.40 -1.86 -2.07
CA PHE A 214 -24.32 -3.06 -2.88
C PHE A 214 -22.89 -3.58 -2.82
N HIS A 215 -22.65 -4.65 -2.07
CA HIS A 215 -21.34 -5.31 -2.00
C HIS A 215 -21.20 -6.25 -3.19
N GLY A 216 -20.58 -5.77 -4.25
CA GLY A 216 -20.25 -6.58 -5.42
C GLY A 216 -19.12 -7.58 -5.16
N GLN A 217 -18.81 -8.34 -6.20
CA GLN A 217 -17.68 -9.27 -6.25
C GLN A 217 -16.37 -8.56 -6.62
N VAL A 218 -16.45 -7.38 -7.22
CA VAL A 218 -15.28 -6.54 -7.55
C VAL A 218 -15.45 -5.12 -7.02
N TYR A 219 -14.33 -4.43 -6.81
CA TYR A 219 -14.30 -3.07 -6.27
C TYR A 219 -13.09 -2.29 -6.78
N GLY A 220 -13.31 -1.04 -7.22
CA GLY A 220 -12.26 -0.05 -7.40
C GLY A 220 -11.09 -0.48 -8.30
N LEU A 221 -9.96 0.25 -8.18
CA LEU A 221 -8.78 0.05 -9.02
C LEU A 221 -7.85 -1.06 -8.52
N ALA A 222 -7.79 -1.28 -7.20
CA ALA A 222 -6.88 -2.24 -6.56
C ALA A 222 -7.63 -3.34 -5.76
N GLY A 223 -8.97 -3.28 -5.73
CA GLY A 223 -9.74 -4.20 -4.90
C GLY A 223 -9.66 -3.89 -3.41
N THR A 224 -10.17 -4.83 -2.63
CA THR A 224 -10.27 -4.73 -1.17
C THR A 224 -9.70 -5.95 -0.48
N ASP A 225 -9.36 -5.80 0.78
CA ASP A 225 -8.82 -6.89 1.60
C ASP A 225 -9.86 -7.52 2.54
N GLN A 226 -9.40 -8.38 3.46
CA GLN A 226 -10.23 -9.03 4.49
C GLN A 226 -10.98 -8.05 5.40
N SER A 227 -10.40 -6.85 5.57
CA SER A 227 -10.91 -5.80 6.45
C SER A 227 -11.70 -4.74 5.68
N ARG A 228 -12.02 -5.00 4.39
CA ARG A 228 -12.71 -4.08 3.47
C ARG A 228 -11.87 -2.86 3.05
N ARG A 229 -10.60 -2.79 3.44
CA ARG A 229 -9.74 -1.64 3.14
C ARG A 229 -9.50 -1.58 1.64
N ASP A 230 -9.60 -0.38 1.07
CA ASP A 230 -9.21 -0.15 -0.33
C ASP A 230 -7.68 -0.28 -0.45
N LEU A 231 -7.22 -1.22 -1.29
CA LEU A 231 -5.79 -1.48 -1.49
C LEU A 231 -5.06 -0.35 -2.22
N VAL A 232 -5.77 0.60 -2.86
CA VAL A 232 -5.13 1.79 -3.44
C VAL A 232 -4.36 2.57 -2.39
N ILE A 233 -4.91 2.70 -1.18
CA ILE A 233 -4.30 3.46 -0.08
C ILE A 233 -2.90 2.93 0.28
N PRO A 234 -2.74 1.64 0.66
CA PRO A 234 -1.43 1.12 1.01
C PRO A 234 -0.50 0.92 -0.19
N LEU A 235 -1.01 0.79 -1.43
CA LEU A 235 -0.17 0.78 -2.63
C LEU A 235 0.48 2.15 -2.88
N LEU A 236 -0.28 3.24 -2.70
CA LEU A 236 0.25 4.61 -2.80
C LEU A 236 1.20 4.93 -1.64
N TRP A 237 0.75 4.71 -0.40
CA TRP A 237 1.53 5.04 0.78
C TRP A 237 2.71 4.10 1.06
N GLY A 238 2.72 2.89 0.48
CA GLY A 238 3.89 2.04 0.51
C GLY A 238 5.09 2.61 -0.27
N ALA A 239 4.86 3.42 -1.30
CA ALA A 239 5.93 4.05 -2.09
C ALA A 239 6.85 4.99 -1.29
N PRO A 240 6.34 6.01 -0.54
CA PRO A 240 7.20 6.88 0.26
C PRO A 240 7.94 6.10 1.35
N VAL A 241 7.29 5.10 1.97
CA VAL A 241 7.90 4.29 3.02
C VAL A 241 9.04 3.42 2.46
N ALA A 242 8.80 2.73 1.34
CA ALA A 242 9.81 1.92 0.66
C ALA A 242 10.99 2.78 0.20
N LEU A 243 10.73 3.94 -0.43
CA LEU A 243 11.79 4.86 -0.85
C LEU A 243 12.57 5.41 0.34
N ALA A 244 11.91 5.84 1.41
CA ALA A 244 12.57 6.33 2.61
C ALA A 244 13.46 5.26 3.24
N PHE A 245 12.94 4.05 3.45
CA PHE A 245 13.71 2.95 4.02
C PHE A 245 14.92 2.60 3.13
N GLY A 246 14.68 2.37 1.83
CA GLY A 246 15.73 1.99 0.88
C GLY A 246 16.82 3.04 0.70
N LEU A 247 16.44 4.31 0.53
CA LEU A 247 17.39 5.40 0.30
C LEU A 247 18.17 5.74 1.57
N ILE A 248 17.51 5.83 2.74
CA ILE A 248 18.18 6.15 4.00
C ILE A 248 19.10 5.00 4.41
N ALA A 249 18.67 3.74 4.28
CA ALA A 249 19.51 2.59 4.58
C ALA A 249 20.75 2.54 3.68
N SER A 250 20.55 2.73 2.36
CA SER A 250 21.63 2.71 1.39
C SER A 250 22.62 3.86 1.59
N LEU A 251 22.11 5.09 1.73
CA LEU A 251 22.94 6.28 1.96
C LEU A 251 23.68 6.19 3.29
N GLY A 252 22.96 5.88 4.38
CA GLY A 252 23.51 5.79 5.72
C GLY A 252 24.61 4.74 5.80
N THR A 253 24.34 3.53 5.30
CA THR A 253 25.33 2.45 5.27
C THR A 253 26.54 2.84 4.41
N SER A 254 26.32 3.24 3.16
CA SER A 254 27.42 3.48 2.21
C SER A 254 28.34 4.61 2.67
N VAL A 255 27.78 5.71 3.18
CA VAL A 255 28.56 6.85 3.68
C VAL A 255 29.33 6.51 4.95
N LEU A 256 28.68 5.87 5.93
CA LEU A 256 29.34 5.50 7.19
C LEU A 256 30.43 4.47 6.98
N THR A 257 30.18 3.42 6.19
CA THR A 257 31.18 2.41 5.81
C THR A 257 32.39 3.04 5.14
N MET A 258 32.18 3.99 4.21
CA MET A 258 33.28 4.68 3.53
C MET A 258 34.10 5.53 4.51
N ILE A 259 33.44 6.31 5.37
CA ILE A 259 34.13 7.15 6.37
C ILE A 259 34.96 6.28 7.31
N ILE A 260 34.38 5.19 7.83
CA ILE A 260 35.07 4.27 8.75
C ILE A 260 36.25 3.60 8.05
N ALA A 261 36.09 3.13 6.81
CA ALA A 261 37.19 2.53 6.06
C ALA A 261 38.32 3.54 5.76
N ALA A 262 37.99 4.80 5.44
CA ALA A 262 38.96 5.86 5.21
C ALA A 262 39.74 6.20 6.48
N LEU A 263 39.04 6.32 7.62
CA LEU A 263 39.65 6.57 8.94
C LEU A 263 40.60 5.43 9.34
N GLY A 264 40.14 4.17 9.24
CA GLY A 264 40.97 3.00 9.53
C GLY A 264 42.23 2.97 8.66
N THR A 265 42.07 3.15 7.35
CA THR A 265 43.21 3.10 6.42
C THR A 265 44.18 4.27 6.63
N TRP A 266 43.67 5.47 6.94
CA TRP A 266 44.51 6.65 7.14
C TRP A 266 45.37 6.53 8.38
N TYR A 267 44.75 6.25 9.53
CA TYR A 267 45.47 6.17 10.80
C TYR A 267 46.28 4.87 10.94
N GLY A 268 45.82 3.76 10.34
CA GLY A 268 46.49 2.47 10.41
C GLY A 268 46.59 1.94 11.84
N GLY A 269 47.55 1.02 12.06
CA GLY A 269 47.88 0.48 13.37
C GLY A 269 46.67 -0.12 14.10
N TRP A 270 46.51 0.22 15.38
CA TRP A 270 45.45 -0.33 16.22
C TRP A 270 44.04 0.08 15.79
N ILE A 271 43.86 1.25 15.14
CA ILE A 271 42.54 1.73 14.69
C ILE A 271 42.05 0.87 13.53
N ASP A 272 42.91 0.63 12.53
CA ASP A 272 42.59 -0.26 11.42
C ASP A 272 42.31 -1.68 11.91
N GLU A 273 43.18 -2.19 12.80
CA GLU A 273 43.01 -3.52 13.39
C GLU A 273 41.67 -3.65 14.13
N LEU A 274 41.30 -2.68 14.98
CA LEU A 274 40.01 -2.68 15.67
C LEU A 274 38.83 -2.72 14.69
N ILE A 275 38.87 -1.90 13.64
CA ILE A 275 37.83 -1.89 12.60
C ILE A 275 37.76 -3.24 11.88
N GLN A 276 38.90 -3.85 11.56
CA GLN A 276 38.94 -5.19 10.95
C GLN A 276 38.35 -6.26 11.87
N ARG A 277 38.67 -6.23 13.17
CA ARG A 277 38.12 -7.18 14.15
C ARG A 277 36.62 -7.03 14.33
N ILE A 278 36.11 -5.80 14.45
CA ILE A 278 34.66 -5.55 14.49
C ILE A 278 33.98 -6.06 13.20
N THR A 279 34.61 -5.83 12.04
CA THR A 279 34.11 -6.32 10.75
C THR A 279 34.08 -7.85 10.69
N GLU A 280 35.12 -8.52 11.14
CA GLU A 280 35.20 -9.99 11.18
C GLU A 280 34.13 -10.57 12.11
N ILE A 281 33.92 -9.98 13.28
CA ILE A 281 32.84 -10.38 14.19
C ILE A 281 31.48 -10.19 13.52
N ASN A 282 31.23 -9.02 12.93
CA ASN A 282 29.93 -8.70 12.33
C ASN A 282 29.59 -9.61 11.14
N LEU A 283 30.59 -10.03 10.34
CA LEU A 283 30.38 -10.96 9.22
C LEU A 283 29.95 -12.38 9.65
N VAL A 284 30.23 -12.76 10.90
CA VAL A 284 29.81 -14.06 11.46
C VAL A 284 28.40 -13.98 12.06
N LEU A 285 27.90 -12.77 12.35
CA LEU A 285 26.58 -12.58 12.95
C LEU A 285 25.45 -12.90 11.95
N PRO A 286 24.40 -13.61 12.37
CA PRO A 286 23.25 -13.91 11.50
C PRO A 286 22.36 -12.68 11.35
N PHE A 287 22.58 -11.90 10.30
CA PHE A 287 21.91 -10.62 10.04
C PHE A 287 20.38 -10.67 10.22
N LEU A 288 19.69 -11.59 9.52
CA LEU A 288 18.24 -11.72 9.63
C LEU A 288 17.80 -12.13 11.02
N SER A 289 18.51 -13.04 11.68
CA SER A 289 18.15 -13.51 13.03
C SER A 289 18.21 -12.39 14.07
N ILE A 290 19.18 -11.48 13.96
CA ILE A 290 19.25 -10.31 14.84
C ILE A 290 18.07 -9.37 14.60
N LEU A 291 17.72 -9.09 13.34
CA LEU A 291 16.56 -8.26 13.03
C LEU A 291 15.25 -8.91 13.50
N ILE A 292 15.12 -10.23 13.39
CA ILE A 292 13.98 -10.99 13.93
C ILE A 292 13.91 -10.84 15.46
N MET A 293 15.04 -11.00 16.15
CA MET A 293 15.11 -10.80 17.60
C MET A 293 14.67 -9.39 18.01
N ILE A 294 15.14 -8.35 17.32
CA ILE A 294 14.76 -6.96 17.60
C ILE A 294 13.27 -6.74 17.33
N GLY A 295 12.77 -7.20 16.19
CA GLY A 295 11.36 -7.05 15.82
C GLY A 295 10.40 -7.80 16.74
N THR A 296 10.85 -8.93 17.31
CA THR A 296 10.05 -9.77 18.20
C THR A 296 10.06 -9.27 19.64
N PHE A 297 11.25 -8.93 20.17
CA PHE A 297 11.42 -8.65 21.60
C PHE A 297 11.55 -7.18 21.96
N TYR A 298 11.85 -6.29 21.00
CA TYR A 298 12.12 -4.88 21.29
C TYR A 298 11.10 -3.94 20.65
N SER A 299 11.04 -3.87 19.31
CA SER A 299 10.11 -2.98 18.63
C SER A 299 9.89 -3.39 17.18
N ARG A 300 8.63 -3.31 16.73
CA ARG A 300 8.23 -3.45 15.31
C ARG A 300 8.22 -2.12 14.56
N SER A 301 8.70 -1.04 15.17
CA SER A 301 8.82 0.25 14.49
C SER A 301 9.77 0.14 13.29
N ILE A 302 9.30 0.55 12.11
CA ILE A 302 10.12 0.52 10.89
C ILE A 302 11.42 1.32 11.06
N TRP A 303 11.39 2.40 11.84
CA TRP A 303 12.54 3.27 12.08
C TRP A 303 13.58 2.64 12.99
N VAL A 304 13.15 1.84 13.98
CA VAL A 304 14.06 1.07 14.84
C VAL A 304 14.75 -0.03 14.02
N ILE A 305 13.97 -0.73 13.19
CA ILE A 305 14.49 -1.75 12.28
C ILE A 305 15.46 -1.14 11.25
N LEU A 306 15.15 0.04 10.72
CA LEU A 306 16.04 0.81 9.84
C LEU A 306 17.37 1.15 10.53
N GLY A 307 17.32 1.66 11.76
CA GLY A 307 18.52 1.97 12.54
C GLY A 307 19.39 0.73 12.79
N ALA A 308 18.77 -0.38 13.21
CA ALA A 308 19.46 -1.65 13.39
C ALA A 308 20.07 -2.17 12.07
N THR A 309 19.32 -2.08 10.98
CA THR A 309 19.77 -2.45 9.63
C THR A 309 21.02 -1.67 9.24
N ILE A 310 21.01 -0.34 9.42
CA ILE A 310 22.18 0.49 9.12
C ILE A 310 23.37 0.07 9.98
N LEU A 311 23.20 -0.04 11.30
CA LEU A 311 24.28 -0.40 12.23
C LEU A 311 24.96 -1.73 11.87
N LEU A 312 24.16 -2.76 11.59
CA LEU A 312 24.66 -4.08 11.19
C LEU A 312 25.28 -4.07 9.79
N SER A 313 24.85 -3.16 8.91
CA SER A 313 25.34 -3.10 7.52
C SER A 313 26.62 -2.28 7.35
N ILE A 314 27.02 -1.49 8.37
CA ILE A 314 28.25 -0.69 8.33
C ILE A 314 29.49 -1.58 8.19
N PHE A 315 29.59 -2.61 9.03
CA PHE A 315 30.78 -3.45 9.19
C PHE A 315 30.73 -4.70 8.31
N THR A 316 30.61 -4.49 7.01
CA THR A 316 30.49 -5.57 6.01
C THR A 316 31.76 -5.70 5.17
N GLY A 317 31.74 -6.62 4.19
CA GLY A 317 32.85 -6.79 3.23
C GLY A 317 33.21 -5.50 2.48
N ALA A 318 32.28 -4.54 2.39
CA ALA A 318 32.54 -3.22 1.82
C ALA A 318 33.68 -2.46 2.54
N ILE A 319 33.84 -2.62 3.87
CA ILE A 319 34.98 -2.04 4.61
C ILE A 319 36.31 -2.58 4.05
N LYS A 320 36.40 -3.89 3.84
CA LYS A 320 37.62 -4.55 3.32
C LYS A 320 37.90 -4.12 1.87
N SER A 321 36.85 -4.00 1.05
CA SER A 321 36.95 -3.50 -0.32
C SER A 321 37.41 -2.04 -0.39
N TYR A 322 36.83 -1.15 0.42
CA TYR A 322 37.25 0.26 0.45
C TYR A 322 38.66 0.42 1.01
N ARG A 323 39.03 -0.36 2.03
CA ARG A 323 40.39 -0.38 2.59
C ARG A 323 41.44 -0.69 1.52
N SER A 324 41.23 -1.73 0.70
CA SER A 324 42.21 -2.09 -0.34
C SER A 324 42.45 -0.96 -1.34
N ILE A 325 41.41 -0.20 -1.67
CA ILE A 325 41.50 0.95 -2.56
C ILE A 325 42.13 2.15 -1.84
N PHE A 326 41.74 2.42 -0.59
CA PHE A 326 42.30 3.52 0.19
C PHE A 326 43.79 3.35 0.46
N ILE A 327 44.30 2.12 0.62
CA ILE A 327 45.74 1.87 0.74
C ILE A 327 46.47 2.36 -0.51
N GLN A 328 45.96 2.02 -1.70
CA GLN A 328 46.54 2.47 -2.97
C GLN A 328 46.46 4.00 -3.13
N VAL A 329 45.34 4.59 -2.71
CA VAL A 329 45.14 6.04 -2.77
C VAL A 329 46.06 6.78 -1.80
N LYS A 330 46.25 6.26 -0.59
CA LYS A 330 47.10 6.84 0.46
C LYS A 330 48.57 6.96 0.02
N GLU A 331 49.06 5.99 -0.74
CA GLU A 331 50.43 5.95 -1.27
C GLU A 331 50.64 6.78 -2.57
N SER A 332 49.64 7.56 -2.99
CA SER A 332 49.74 8.36 -4.22
C SER A 332 50.50 9.67 -4.03
N MET A 333 51.22 10.10 -5.09
CA MET A 333 52.08 11.31 -5.06
C MET A 333 51.33 12.59 -4.69
N TYR A 334 50.05 12.73 -5.03
CA TYR A 334 49.28 13.93 -4.70
C TYR A 334 48.91 14.00 -3.20
N ILE A 335 48.79 12.85 -2.53
CA ILE A 335 48.60 12.79 -1.07
C ILE A 335 49.92 13.13 -0.37
N GLU A 336 51.04 12.64 -0.88
CA GLU A 336 52.37 13.00 -0.38
C GLU A 336 52.65 14.50 -0.54
N ALA A 337 52.36 15.07 -1.70
CA ALA A 337 52.46 16.51 -1.93
C ALA A 337 51.57 17.30 -0.95
N ALA A 338 50.31 16.89 -0.76
CA ALA A 338 49.41 17.56 0.19
C ALA A 338 49.96 17.53 1.63
N ARG A 339 50.60 16.42 2.05
CA ARG A 339 51.30 16.33 3.35
C ARG A 339 52.49 17.28 3.42
N ALA A 340 53.32 17.36 2.37
CA ALA A 340 54.46 18.27 2.32
C ALA A 340 54.06 19.75 2.41
N TYR A 341 52.88 20.10 1.88
CA TYR A 341 52.27 21.44 2.01
C TYR A 341 51.57 21.68 3.36
N GLY A 342 51.69 20.76 4.33
CA GLY A 342 51.14 20.93 5.69
C GLY A 342 49.64 20.68 5.81
N ALA A 343 49.01 19.93 4.90
CA ALA A 343 47.60 19.56 5.04
C ALA A 343 47.39 18.64 6.27
N SER A 344 46.48 19.04 7.16
CA SER A 344 46.11 18.22 8.34
C SER A 344 45.44 16.89 7.94
N SER A 345 45.54 15.88 8.79
CA SER A 345 44.88 14.56 8.59
C SER A 345 43.40 14.64 8.21
N PRO A 346 42.51 15.39 8.92
CA PRO A 346 41.10 15.50 8.53
C PRO A 346 40.93 16.10 7.13
N ARG A 347 41.73 17.12 6.81
CA ARG A 347 41.74 17.75 5.48
C ARG A 347 42.09 16.73 4.40
N ILE A 348 43.09 15.87 4.64
CA ILE A 348 43.49 14.83 3.68
C ILE A 348 42.38 13.77 3.51
N ILE A 349 41.78 13.31 4.60
CA ILE A 349 40.70 12.32 4.58
C ILE A 349 39.48 12.82 3.80
N PHE A 350 38.96 13.99 4.15
CA PHE A 350 37.69 14.48 3.61
C PHE A 350 37.81 15.22 2.27
N LEU A 351 38.98 15.80 1.94
CA LEU A 351 39.16 16.53 0.67
C LEU A 351 39.96 15.77 -0.38
N TYR A 352 40.69 14.70 -0.02
CA TYR A 352 41.54 13.98 -0.96
C TYR A 352 41.21 12.48 -1.04
N LEU A 353 41.14 11.76 0.08
CA LEU A 353 40.85 10.31 0.09
C LEU A 353 39.39 10.02 -0.27
N ILE A 354 38.44 10.49 0.53
CA ILE A 354 37.00 10.22 0.34
C ILE A 354 36.51 10.69 -1.04
N PRO A 355 36.82 11.93 -1.49
CA PRO A 355 36.34 12.40 -2.79
C PRO A 355 36.82 11.56 -3.97
N ARG A 356 37.97 10.88 -3.84
CA ARG A 356 38.50 9.98 -4.88
C ARG A 356 37.62 8.74 -5.06
N MET A 357 36.88 8.33 -4.03
CA MET A 357 36.02 7.14 -4.03
C MET A 357 34.57 7.43 -4.44
N ILE A 358 34.14 8.69 -4.46
CA ILE A 358 32.76 9.08 -4.83
C ILE A 358 32.30 8.46 -6.16
N PRO A 359 33.12 8.41 -7.24
CA PRO A 359 32.70 7.78 -8.50
C PRO A 359 32.35 6.28 -8.35
N LEU A 360 32.97 5.57 -7.40
CA LEU A 360 32.67 4.16 -7.11
C LEU A 360 31.49 4.03 -6.14
N LEU A 361 31.31 5.00 -5.24
CA LEU A 361 30.25 4.97 -4.23
C LEU A 361 28.87 5.23 -4.82
N ILE A 362 28.73 6.18 -5.75
CA ILE A 362 27.43 6.58 -6.31
C ILE A 362 26.69 5.38 -6.95
N PRO A 363 27.30 4.59 -7.85
CA PRO A 363 26.64 3.43 -8.42
C PRO A 363 26.29 2.37 -7.36
N GLY A 364 27.21 2.11 -6.43
CA GLY A 364 27.00 1.13 -5.36
C GLY A 364 25.82 1.49 -4.44
N LEU A 365 25.71 2.77 -4.07
CA LEU A 365 24.59 3.28 -3.28
C LEU A 365 23.27 3.07 -4.01
N VAL A 366 23.17 3.49 -5.27
CA VAL A 366 21.94 3.34 -6.06
C VAL A 366 21.56 1.86 -6.22
N SER A 367 22.53 0.99 -6.50
CA SER A 367 22.33 -0.45 -6.62
C SER A 367 21.95 -1.15 -5.30
N ALA A 368 22.27 -0.55 -4.14
CA ALA A 368 21.92 -1.11 -2.84
C ALA A 368 20.48 -0.77 -2.40
N VAL A 369 19.85 0.26 -2.97
CA VAL A 369 18.48 0.67 -2.60
C VAL A 369 17.48 -0.49 -2.70
N PRO A 370 17.40 -1.25 -3.81
CA PRO A 370 16.48 -2.39 -3.92
C PRO A 370 16.65 -3.41 -2.80
N ALA A 371 17.90 -3.74 -2.43
CA ALA A 371 18.17 -4.75 -1.41
C ALA A 371 17.56 -4.36 -0.07
N PHE A 372 17.63 -3.09 0.31
CA PHE A 372 17.01 -2.59 1.54
C PHE A 372 15.48 -2.49 1.43
N VAL A 373 14.93 -2.14 0.27
CA VAL A 373 13.47 -2.18 0.02
C VAL A 373 12.93 -3.61 0.16
N PHE A 374 13.60 -4.58 -0.46
CA PHE A 374 13.22 -5.99 -0.35
C PHE A 374 13.43 -6.54 1.06
N LEU A 375 14.42 -6.05 1.80
CA LEU A 375 14.63 -6.42 3.20
C LEU A 375 13.45 -6.00 4.07
N GLU A 376 12.97 -4.75 3.95
CA GLU A 376 11.76 -4.30 4.66
C GLU A 376 10.57 -5.19 4.33
N ALA A 377 10.33 -5.45 3.04
CA ALA A 377 9.23 -6.29 2.61
C ALA A 377 9.34 -7.73 3.14
N SER A 378 10.55 -8.28 3.17
CA SER A 378 10.83 -9.61 3.71
C SER A 378 10.55 -9.68 5.21
N LEU A 379 10.98 -8.67 5.97
CA LEU A 379 10.71 -8.58 7.41
C LEU A 379 9.20 -8.44 7.68
N ALA A 380 8.49 -7.66 6.88
CA ALA A 380 7.04 -7.55 6.96
C ALA A 380 6.35 -8.90 6.73
N VAL A 381 6.74 -9.65 5.69
CA VAL A 381 6.22 -11.00 5.41
C VAL A 381 6.49 -11.97 6.56
N LEU A 382 7.63 -11.84 7.25
CA LEU A 382 7.97 -12.60 8.46
C LEU A 382 7.20 -12.16 9.71
N GLY A 383 6.31 -11.18 9.61
CA GLY A 383 5.49 -10.69 10.72
C GLY A 383 6.11 -9.58 11.55
N LEU A 384 7.20 -8.99 11.08
CA LEU A 384 8.00 -7.98 11.79
C LEU A 384 7.86 -6.58 11.20
N GLY A 385 6.92 -6.40 10.27
CA GLY A 385 6.61 -5.11 9.69
C GLY A 385 5.94 -4.17 10.69
N ASP A 386 5.96 -2.89 10.37
CA ASP A 386 5.34 -1.86 11.18
C ASP A 386 3.81 -2.07 11.25
N PRO A 387 3.21 -2.13 12.46
CA PRO A 387 1.77 -2.36 12.59
C PRO A 387 0.93 -1.10 12.30
N VAL A 388 1.56 0.07 12.25
CA VAL A 388 0.89 1.37 12.09
C VAL A 388 0.93 1.82 10.64
N LEU A 389 2.08 1.65 9.98
CA LEU A 389 2.28 2.17 8.64
C LEU A 389 1.85 1.18 7.54
N PRO A 390 1.13 1.64 6.50
CA PRO A 390 0.89 0.84 5.33
C PRO A 390 2.18 0.68 4.51
N THR A 391 2.71 -0.54 4.41
CA THR A 391 3.86 -0.87 3.56
C THR A 391 3.49 -1.96 2.55
N TRP A 392 4.20 -2.03 1.42
CA TRP A 392 3.96 -3.09 0.43
C TRP A 392 4.22 -4.49 1.00
N GLY A 393 5.26 -4.62 1.83
CA GLY A 393 5.50 -5.85 2.57
C GLY A 393 4.36 -6.24 3.50
N LYS A 394 3.75 -5.25 4.17
CA LYS A 394 2.60 -5.47 5.05
C LYS A 394 1.37 -5.96 4.29
N ILE A 395 1.11 -5.44 3.08
CA ILE A 395 0.03 -5.94 2.22
C ILE A 395 0.24 -7.43 1.91
N ILE A 396 1.46 -7.81 1.52
CA ILE A 396 1.80 -9.21 1.21
C ILE A 396 1.67 -10.09 2.44
N GLN A 397 2.09 -9.61 3.62
CA GLN A 397 1.91 -10.31 4.88
C GLN A 397 0.43 -10.55 5.20
N ASP A 398 -0.40 -9.52 5.09
CA ASP A 398 -1.84 -9.62 5.37
C ASP A 398 -2.49 -10.59 4.37
N ALA A 399 -2.11 -10.56 3.09
CA ALA A 399 -2.56 -11.52 2.08
C ALA A 399 -2.17 -12.97 2.43
N ASN A 400 -0.90 -13.19 2.81
CA ASN A 400 -0.40 -14.51 3.17
C ASN A 400 -1.10 -15.07 4.42
N SER A 401 -1.22 -14.25 5.47
CA SER A 401 -1.87 -14.64 6.73
C SER A 401 -3.36 -14.96 6.58
N ASN A 402 -4.02 -14.39 5.57
CA ASN A 402 -5.43 -14.66 5.25
C ASN A 402 -5.62 -15.74 4.17
N GLY A 403 -4.55 -16.42 3.75
CA GLY A 403 -4.61 -17.50 2.77
C GLY A 403 -5.04 -17.03 1.37
N ALA A 404 -4.73 -15.78 1.00
CA ALA A 404 -5.14 -15.18 -0.27
C ALA A 404 -4.80 -16.06 -1.49
N LEU A 405 -3.59 -16.65 -1.49
CA LEU A 405 -3.13 -17.53 -2.56
C LEU A 405 -4.01 -18.78 -2.73
N TYR A 406 -4.42 -19.40 -1.62
CA TYR A 406 -5.25 -20.61 -1.64
C TYR A 406 -6.72 -20.32 -1.99
N ARG A 407 -7.16 -19.08 -1.79
CA ARG A 407 -8.53 -18.62 -2.10
C ARG A 407 -8.66 -17.97 -3.49
N GLY A 408 -7.55 -17.85 -4.23
CA GLY A 408 -7.54 -17.22 -5.55
C GLY A 408 -7.52 -15.69 -5.55
N TYR A 409 -7.26 -15.05 -4.40
CA TYR A 409 -7.14 -13.59 -4.26
C TYR A 409 -5.76 -13.10 -4.69
N TYR A 410 -5.34 -13.42 -5.92
CA TYR A 410 -3.98 -13.17 -6.40
C TYR A 410 -3.63 -11.67 -6.50
N TYR A 411 -4.61 -10.81 -6.79
CA TYR A 411 -4.45 -9.36 -6.90
C TYR A 411 -3.74 -8.78 -5.66
N TRP A 412 -4.13 -9.25 -4.48
CA TRP A 412 -3.65 -8.77 -3.19
C TRP A 412 -2.13 -8.98 -3.00
N ILE A 413 -1.53 -9.97 -3.67
CA ILE A 413 -0.08 -10.23 -3.66
C ILE A 413 0.60 -9.63 -4.89
N LEU A 414 -0.01 -9.79 -6.07
CA LEU A 414 0.61 -9.41 -7.35
C LEU A 414 0.80 -7.90 -7.48
N GLU A 415 -0.13 -7.09 -6.99
CA GLU A 415 -0.05 -5.63 -7.05
C GLU A 415 1.17 -5.09 -6.28
N PRO A 416 1.34 -5.33 -4.96
CA PRO A 416 2.51 -4.86 -4.24
C PRO A 416 3.82 -5.52 -4.73
N ALA A 417 3.78 -6.80 -5.13
CA ALA A 417 4.96 -7.47 -5.69
C ALA A 417 5.42 -6.82 -7.00
N THR A 418 4.49 -6.39 -7.86
CA THR A 418 4.81 -5.69 -9.10
C THR A 418 5.45 -4.33 -8.83
N LEU A 419 4.96 -3.57 -7.85
CA LEU A 419 5.57 -2.30 -7.44
C LEU A 419 6.99 -2.49 -6.87
N LEU A 420 7.21 -3.54 -6.06
CA LEU A 420 8.54 -3.92 -5.57
C LEU A 420 9.48 -4.28 -6.73
N MET A 421 9.01 -5.07 -7.71
CA MET A 421 9.80 -5.45 -8.89
C MET A 421 10.16 -4.24 -9.77
N ILE A 422 9.20 -3.36 -10.05
CA ILE A 422 9.43 -2.12 -10.81
C ILE A 422 10.45 -1.24 -10.08
N THR A 423 10.30 -1.11 -8.77
CA THR A 423 11.26 -0.37 -7.92
C THR A 423 12.67 -0.95 -8.03
N GLY A 424 12.80 -2.27 -7.83
CA GLY A 424 14.07 -2.96 -7.95
C GLY A 424 14.72 -2.80 -9.32
N LEU A 425 13.94 -2.97 -10.38
CA LEU A 425 14.39 -2.82 -11.76
C LEU A 425 14.84 -1.38 -12.05
N GLY A 426 14.05 -0.38 -11.65
CA GLY A 426 14.37 1.03 -11.89
C GLY A 426 15.71 1.45 -11.27
N PHE A 427 15.91 1.11 -10.00
CA PHE A 427 17.16 1.40 -9.30
C PHE A 427 18.34 0.55 -9.81
N ALA A 428 18.14 -0.73 -10.16
CA ALA A 428 19.19 -1.57 -10.73
C ALA A 428 19.67 -1.03 -12.09
N MET A 429 18.74 -0.68 -12.99
CA MET A 429 19.06 -0.10 -14.29
C MET A 429 19.82 1.23 -14.16
N LEU A 430 19.37 2.08 -13.22
CA LEU A 430 20.06 3.33 -12.91
C LEU A 430 21.46 3.08 -12.35
N GLY A 431 21.61 2.15 -11.40
CA GLY A 431 22.87 1.76 -10.80
C GLY A 431 23.89 1.26 -11.84
N PHE A 432 23.49 0.35 -12.74
CA PHE A 432 24.35 -0.15 -13.80
C PHE A 432 24.78 0.94 -14.80
N ALA A 433 23.86 1.85 -15.15
CA ALA A 433 24.21 2.96 -16.03
C ALA A 433 25.19 3.93 -15.36
N LEU A 434 24.99 4.25 -14.09
CA LEU A 434 25.92 5.07 -13.31
C LEU A 434 27.28 4.38 -13.23
N ASP A 435 27.34 3.07 -13.02
CA ASP A 435 28.60 2.33 -12.98
C ASP A 435 29.36 2.48 -14.30
N ARG A 436 28.72 2.30 -15.46
CA ARG A 436 29.37 2.54 -16.77
C ARG A 436 29.89 3.96 -16.96
N ILE A 437 29.17 4.96 -16.43
CA ILE A 437 29.53 6.37 -16.59
C ILE A 437 30.71 6.75 -15.69
N PHE A 438 30.69 6.27 -14.45
CA PHE A 438 31.66 6.64 -13.42
C PHE A 438 32.87 5.71 -13.36
N ASN A 439 32.76 4.46 -13.81
CA ASN A 439 33.85 3.50 -13.86
C ASN A 439 34.63 3.63 -15.19
N PRO A 440 35.87 4.15 -15.17
CA PRO A 440 36.65 4.35 -16.38
C PRO A 440 37.04 3.05 -17.08
N LYS A 441 37.04 1.90 -16.40
CA LYS A 441 37.36 0.59 -17.00
C LYS A 441 36.24 0.03 -17.89
N LEU A 442 35.02 0.53 -17.73
CA LEU A 442 33.83 0.07 -18.45
C LEU A 442 33.44 0.99 -19.61
N ARG A 443 34.26 1.99 -19.94
CA ARG A 443 33.98 2.95 -21.03
C ARG A 443 34.34 2.43 -22.42
N ASP A 444 35.18 1.40 -22.51
CA ASP A 444 35.77 0.89 -23.76
C ASP A 444 35.28 -0.53 -24.14
N ILE A 445 34.24 -1.04 -23.46
CA ILE A 445 33.53 -2.30 -23.77
C ILE A 445 32.05 -1.96 -23.99
#